data_AF-A0A7C0ZDI7-F1
#
_entry.id   AF-A0A7C0ZDI7-F1
#
_cell.length_a   1.000
_cell.length_b   1.000
_cell.length_c   1.000
_cell.angle_alpha   90.00
_cell.angle_beta   90.00
_cell.angle_gamma   90.00
#
_symmetry.space_group_name_H-M   'P 1'
#
loop_
_entity.id
_entity.type
_entity.pdbx_description
1 polymer ?
#
loop_
_entity_poly.entity_id
_entity_poly.type
_entity_poly.pdbx_seq_one_letter_code
_entity_poly.pdbx_strand_id
1 'polypeptide(L)' 'MVEVDKRMITSKIVDLLERKGPQSLENIHKALKKEIGELSRNELNRALMRMEIHGLVRVYRIPRGKHRVELA' A
#
# COMPACT_ATOMS: atom_id res chain seq x y z
N MET A 1 0.70 -19.90 -10.94
CA MET A 1 0.95 -18.57 -10.38
C MET A 1 0.30 -18.53 -9.01
N VAL A 2 1.05 -18.25 -7.94
CA VAL A 2 0.48 -18.14 -6.59
C VAL A 2 -0.23 -16.79 -6.51
N GLU A 3 -1.54 -16.80 -6.31
CA GLU A 3 -2.33 -15.59 -6.08
C GLU A 3 -1.85 -14.93 -4.78
N VAL A 4 -1.39 -13.68 -4.85
CA VAL A 4 -0.98 -12.93 -3.66
C VAL A 4 -2.22 -12.69 -2.80
N ASP A 5 -2.26 -13.26 -1.59
CA ASP A 5 -3.39 -13.12 -0.68
C ASP A 5 -3.60 -11.64 -0.29
N LYS A 6 -4.84 -11.17 -0.43
CA LYS A 6 -5.28 -9.81 -0.05
C LYS A 6 -4.95 -9.47 1.40
N ARG A 7 -5.03 -10.44 2.32
CA ARG A 7 -4.65 -10.26 3.73
C ARG A 7 -3.16 -10.01 3.86
N MET A 8 -2.34 -10.68 3.05
CA MET A 8 -0.89 -10.50 3.02
C MET A 8 -0.50 -9.10 2.54
N ILE A 9 -1.18 -8.55 1.53
CA ILE A 9 -0.92 -7.17 1.07
C ILE A 9 -1.21 -6.17 2.19
N THR A 10 -2.33 -6.34 2.88
CA THR A 10 -2.78 -5.42 3.94
C THR A 10 -1.80 -5.40 5.09
N SER A 11 -1.40 -6.56 5.62
CA SER A 11 -0.43 -6.63 6.72
C SER A 11 0.91 -6.03 6.34
N LYS A 12 1.40 -6.30 5.12
CA LYS A 12 2.67 -5.73 4.64
C LYS A 12 2.64 -4.21 4.47
N ILE A 13 1.50 -3.63 4.11
CA ILE A 13 1.34 -2.17 4.08
C ILE A 13 1.41 -1.60 5.50
N VAL A 14 0.71 -2.21 6.46
CA VAL A 14 0.73 -1.78 7.87
C VAL A 14 2.15 -1.88 8.42
N ASP A 15 2.81 -3.04 8.32
CA ASP A 15 4.19 -3.26 8.79
C ASP A 15 5.16 -2.22 8.19
N LEU A 16 4.99 -1.89 6.91
CA LEU A 16 5.84 -0.91 6.23
C LEU A 16 5.62 0.50 6.79
N LEU A 17 4.37 0.92 6.97
CA LEU A 17 4.02 2.25 7.45
C LEU A 17 4.32 2.42 8.95
N GLU A 18 4.18 1.39 9.77
CA GLU A 18 4.60 1.40 11.17
C GLU A 18 6.12 1.62 11.29
N ARG A 19 6.92 0.92 10.47
CA ARG A 19 8.39 1.01 10.51
C ARG A 19 8.95 2.29 9.90
N LYS A 20 8.31 2.81 8.85
CA LYS A 20 8.86 3.91 8.02
C LYS A 20 8.04 5.20 8.04
N GLY A 21 6.94 5.23 8.77
CA GLY A 21 5.99 6.32 8.73
C GLY A 21 5.30 6.47 7.37
N PRO A 22 4.70 7.63 7.09
CA PRO A 22 3.98 7.88 5.84
C PRO A 22 4.86 7.70 4.60
N GLN A 23 4.34 6.99 3.59
CA GLN A 23 5.08 6.67 2.36
C GLN A 23 4.35 7.09 1.10
N SER A 24 5.10 7.28 0.01
CA SER A 24 4.48 7.44 -1.30
C SER A 24 3.93 6.11 -1.80
N LEU A 25 2.87 6.16 -2.61
CA LEU A 25 2.33 4.97 -3.29
C LEU A 25 3.42 4.19 -4.05
N GLU A 26 4.35 4.90 -4.68
CA GLU A 26 5.47 4.31 -5.41
C GLU A 26 6.45 3.58 -4.49
N ASN A 27 6.78 4.16 -3.33
CA ASN A 27 7.65 3.52 -2.34
C ASN A 27 7.00 2.26 -1.76
N ILE A 28 5.69 2.31 -1.48
CA ILE A 28 4.92 1.16 -1.01
C ILE A 28 4.95 0.06 -2.08
N HIS A 29 4.66 0.40 -3.33
CA HIS A 29 4.69 -0.56 -4.44
C HIS A 29 6.05 -1.24 -4.58
N LYS A 30 7.12 -0.44 -4.56
CA LYS A 30 8.51 -0.94 -4.67
C LYS A 30 8.91 -1.80 -3.47
N ALA A 31 8.49 -1.45 -2.26
CA ALA A 31 8.78 -2.22 -1.06
C ALA A 31 8.04 -3.56 -1.07
N LEU A 32 6.74 -3.55 -1.33
CA LEU A 32 5.95 -4.79 -1.38
C LEU A 32 6.39 -5.70 -2.52
N LYS A 33 6.69 -5.17 -3.72
CA LYS A 33 7.19 -6.00 -4.83
C LYS A 33 8.48 -6.75 -4.47
N LYS A 34 9.31 -6.20 -3.58
CA LYS A 34 10.52 -6.88 -3.07
C LYS A 34 10.21 -7.96 -2.04
N GLU A 35 9.19 -7.79 -1.21
CA GLU A 35 8.87 -8.72 -0.13
C GLU A 35 7.97 -9.89 -0.57
N ILE A 36 7.02 -9.64 -1.47
CA ILE A 36 5.96 -10.60 -1.82
C ILE A 36 5.96 -11.02 -3.30
N GLY A 37 6.91 -10.53 -4.10
CA GLY A 37 7.04 -10.88 -5.52
C GLY A 37 6.18 -10.00 -6.45
N GLU A 38 5.62 -10.58 -7.52
CA GLU A 38 4.82 -9.82 -8.49
C GLU A 38 3.55 -9.25 -7.85
N LEU A 39 3.57 -7.94 -7.62
CA LEU A 39 2.43 -7.13 -7.21
C LEU A 39 2.18 -6.07 -8.28
N SER A 40 1.00 -6.06 -8.88
CA SER A 40 0.62 -5.00 -9.82
C SER A 40 0.22 -3.73 -9.08
N ARG A 41 0.34 -2.58 -9.77
CA ARG A 41 -0.17 -1.29 -9.24
C ARG A 41 -1.68 -1.33 -8.97
N ASN A 42 -2.44 -2.07 -9.80
CA ASN A 42 -3.87 -2.20 -9.64
C ASN A 42 -4.25 -2.99 -8.39
N GLU A 43 -3.50 -4.04 -8.05
CA GLU A 43 -3.71 -4.77 -6.79
C GLU A 43 -3.40 -3.91 -5.58
N LEU A 44 -2.30 -3.16 -5.61
CA LEU A 44 -1.96 -2.21 -4.55
C LEU A 44 -3.04 -1.13 -4.39
N ASN A 45 -3.47 -0.52 -5.50
CA ASN A 45 -4.52 0.51 -5.47
C ASN A 45 -5.83 -0.03 -4.89
N ARG A 46 -6.25 -1.25 -5.29
CA ARG A 46 -7.44 -1.89 -4.72
C ARG A 46 -7.29 -2.21 -3.24
N ALA A 47 -6.09 -2.62 -2.80
CA ALA A 47 -5.83 -2.84 -1.39
C ALA A 47 -5.93 -1.53 -0.60
N LEU A 48 -5.26 -0.46 -1.06
CA LEU A 48 -5.29 0.84 -0.41
C LEU A 48 -6.69 1.45 -0.37
N MET A 49 -7.47 1.36 -1.46
CA MET A 49 -8.87 1.81 -1.46
C MET A 49 -9.70 1.08 -0.41
N ARG A 50 -9.55 -0.25 -0.30
CA ARG A 50 -10.26 -1.01 0.76
C ARG A 50 -9.80 -0.61 2.15
N MET A 51 -8.49 -0.47 2.37
CA MET A 51 -7.93 -0.06 3.65
C MET A 51 -8.41 1.34 4.05
N GLU A 52 -8.52 2.26 3.11
CA GLU A 52 -9.05 3.61 3.33
C GLU A 52 -10.54 3.59 3.70
N ILE A 53 -11.37 2.82 2.98
CA ILE A 53 -12.79 2.62 3.31
C ILE A 53 -12.97 2.05 4.71
N HIS A 54 -12.08 1.14 5.13
CA HIS A 54 -12.10 0.53 6.46
C HIS A 54 -11.44 1.40 7.55
N GLY A 55 -10.95 2.60 7.21
CA GLY A 55 -10.32 3.51 8.17
C GLY A 55 -8.97 3.02 8.71
N LEU A 56 -8.23 2.21 7.94
CA LEU A 56 -6.90 1.73 8.33
C LEU A 56 -5.78 2.67 7.87
N VAL A 57 -6.00 3.37 6.75
CA VAL A 57 -5.05 4.32 6.17
C VAL A 57 -5.78 5.55 5.65
N ARG A 58 -5.03 6.65 5.49
CA ARG A 58 -5.46 7.84 4.75
C ARG A 58 -4.60 7.99 3.51
N VAL A 59 -5.22 8.26 2.36
CA VAL A 59 -4.52 8.47 1.09
C VAL A 59 -4.66 9.93 0.65
N TYR A 60 -3.60 10.70 0.79
CA TYR A 60 -3.57 12.10 0.33
C TYR A 60 -3.07 12.18 -1.10
N ARG A 61 -3.81 12.90 -1.94
CA ARG A 61 -3.29 13.36 -3.22
C ARG A 61 -2.37 14.55 -2.98
N ILE A 62 -1.13 14.44 -3.46
CA ILE A 62 -0.16 15.53 -3.42
C ILE A 62 0.10 16.05 -4.86
N PRO A 63 0.73 17.23 -5.04
CA PRO A 63 0.96 17.79 -6.36
C PRO A 63 1.66 16.83 -7.32
N ARG A 64 1.44 17.03 -8.63
CA ARG A 64 1.99 16.19 -9.72
C ARG A 64 1.50 14.74 -9.70
N GLY A 65 0.29 14.49 -9.21
CA GLY A 65 -0.36 13.17 -9.29
C GLY A 65 0.26 12.10 -8.38
N LYS A 66 1.10 12.50 -7.42
CA LYS A 66 1.65 11.58 -6.42
C LYS A 66 0.64 11.41 -5.27
N HIS A 67 0.76 10.30 -4.55
CA HIS A 67 -0.07 10.00 -3.39
C HIS A 67 0.83 9.71 -2.18
N ARG A 68 0.41 10.20 -1.01
CA ARG A 68 1.01 9.91 0.29
C ARG A 68 0.02 9.08 1.09
N VAL A 69 0.49 7.99 1.68
CA VAL A 69 -0.31 7.06 2.48
C VAL A 69 0.24 7.08 3.90
N GLU A 70 -0.64 7.17 4.88
CA GLU A 70 -0.32 7.06 6.31
C GLU A 70 -1.33 6.17 7.02
N LEU A 71 -0.96 5.62 8.17
CA LEU A 71 -1.89 4.94 9.07
C LEU A 71 -2.88 5.96 9.65
N ALA A 72 -4.15 5.56 9.76
CA ALA A 72 -5.28 6.46 10.05
C ALA A 72 -5.41 6.87 11.52
#